data_AF-A0A0G1AV62-F1
#
_entry.id   AF-A0A0G1AV62-F1
#
_cell.length_a   1.000
_cell.length_b   1.000
_cell.length_c   1.000
_cell.angle_alpha   90.00
_cell.angle_beta   90.00
_cell.angle_gamma   90.00
#
_symmetry.space_group_name_H-M   'P 1'
#
loop_
_entity.id
_entity.type
_entity.pdbx_description
1 polymer ?
#
loop_
_entity_poly.entity_id
_entity_poly.type
_entity_poly.pdbx_seq_one_letter_code
_entity_poly.pdbx_strand_id
1 'polypeptide(L)'
;MNKEFKVKTRNIYKKGVGFKVSRSGIELFTECPCCFYLNNRLGIRRPSGPPFNINKAVDTLLKKEFDIHRARETKRGHDPFWKIGDYHAKN
;
A
#
# COMPACT_ATOMS: atom_id res chain seq x y z
N MET A 1 15.14 12.80 -16.13
CA MET A 1 14.15 13.28 -15.13
C MET A 1 14.89 13.75 -13.89
N ASN A 2 15.09 15.05 -13.71
CA ASN A 2 15.69 15.60 -12.49
C ASN A 2 14.58 15.75 -11.44
N LYS A 3 14.38 14.72 -10.62
CA LYS A 3 13.56 14.86 -9.40
C LYS A 3 14.42 15.54 -8.35
N GLU A 4 13.94 16.68 -7.86
CA GLU A 4 14.56 17.40 -6.76
C GLU A 4 14.62 16.51 -5.51
N PHE A 5 15.79 16.46 -4.87
CA PHE A 5 15.97 15.71 -3.63
C PHE A 5 15.25 16.42 -2.48
N LYS A 6 14.25 15.76 -1.90
CA LYS A 6 13.46 16.32 -0.80
C LYS A 6 13.64 15.48 0.46
N VAL A 7 14.07 16.14 1.54
CA VAL A 7 14.21 15.53 2.86
C VAL A 7 12.84 15.40 3.53
N LYS A 8 12.56 14.25 4.12
CA LYS A 8 11.34 13.98 4.88
C LYS A 8 11.36 14.83 6.16
N THR A 9 10.31 15.62 6.41
CA THR A 9 10.17 16.44 7.62
C THR A 9 9.20 15.85 8.66
N ARG A 10 8.30 14.98 8.23
CA ARG A 10 7.27 14.36 9.07
C ARG A 10 7.70 13.00 9.60
N ASN A 11 7.19 12.62 10.78
CA ASN A 11 7.43 11.30 11.39
C ASN A 11 8.93 10.96 11.48
N ILE A 12 9.72 11.90 12.02
CA ILE A 12 11.14 11.73 12.35
C ILE A 12 11.24 11.45 13.85
N TYR A 13 12.12 10.53 14.23
CA TYR A 13 12.45 10.21 15.60
C TYR A 13 12.97 11.44 16.34
N LYS A 14 12.32 11.78 17.46
CA LYS A 14 12.73 12.84 18.40
C LYS A 14 12.96 12.20 19.77
N LYS A 15 13.99 12.65 20.49
CA LYS A 15 14.33 12.11 21.81
C LYS A 15 13.25 12.52 22.81
N GLY A 16 12.84 11.62 23.70
CA GLY A 16 11.86 11.92 24.77
C GLY A 16 10.39 11.84 24.37
N VAL A 17 10.09 11.52 23.11
CA VAL A 17 8.71 11.27 22.64
C VAL A 17 8.59 9.87 22.04
N GLY A 18 7.44 9.22 22.24
CA GLY A 18 7.16 7.91 21.64
C GLY A 18 7.26 7.97 20.12
N PHE A 19 7.95 6.99 19.52
CA PHE A 19 8.18 6.93 18.07
C PHE A 19 7.42 5.77 17.45
N LYS A 20 6.50 6.08 16.53
CA LYS A 20 5.69 5.07 15.84
C LYS A 20 6.47 4.47 14.67
N VAL A 21 6.78 3.18 14.77
CA VAL A 21 7.45 2.42 13.72
C VAL A 21 6.42 1.69 12.86
N SER A 22 6.57 1.73 11.53
CA SER A 22 5.78 0.91 10.61
C SER A 22 6.46 -0.43 10.35
N ARG A 23 5.70 -1.44 9.90
CA ARG A 23 6.25 -2.74 9.48
C ARG A 23 7.44 -2.58 8.53
N SER A 24 7.29 -1.81 7.46
CA SER A 24 8.39 -1.55 6.50
C SER A 24 9.57 -0.79 7.12
N GLY A 25 9.36 -0.06 8.21
CA GLY A 25 10.44 0.54 8.99
C GLY A 25 11.25 -0.52 9.74
N ILE A 26 10.59 -1.55 10.29
CA ILE A 26 11.25 -2.69 10.93
C ILE A 26 12.04 -3.49 9.89
N GLU A 27 11.40 -3.82 8.75
CA GLU A 27 12.06 -4.51 7.63
C GLU A 27 13.32 -3.75 7.18
N LEU A 28 13.25 -2.41 7.04
CA LEU A 28 14.40 -1.58 6.70
C LEU A 28 15.51 -1.63 7.75
N PHE A 29 15.18 -1.67 9.04
CA PHE A 29 16.16 -1.78 10.11
C PHE A 29 16.88 -3.13 10.08
N THR A 30 16.13 -4.22 9.89
CA THR A 30 16.68 -5.58 9.75
C THR A 30 17.57 -5.71 8.52
N GLU A 31 17.19 -5.09 7.40
CA GLU A 31 17.99 -5.08 6.17
C GLU A 31 19.24 -4.20 6.29
N CYS A 32 19.10 -3.00 6.86
CA CYS A 32 20.21 -2.06 7.02
C CYS A 32 19.93 -1.02 8.13
N PRO A 33 20.56 -1.17 9.31
CA PRO A 33 20.40 -0.23 10.43
C PRO A 33 20.81 1.20 10.10
N CYS A 34 21.86 1.38 9.28
CA CYS A 34 22.32 2.69 8.84
C CYS A 34 21.25 3.42 8.01
N CYS A 35 20.65 2.74 7.04
CA CYS A 35 19.58 3.30 6.23
C CYS A 35 18.33 3.64 7.04
N PHE A 36 18.01 2.82 8.05
CA PHE A 36 16.96 3.13 9.01
C PHE A 36 17.24 4.41 9.78
N TYR A 37 18.47 4.61 10.26
CA TYR A 37 18.88 5.83 10.95
C TYR A 37 18.80 7.06 10.03
N LEU A 38 19.33 6.97 8.80
CA LEU A 38 19.25 8.06 7.82
C LEU A 38 17.80 8.46 7.54
N ASN A 39 16.89 7.51 7.37
CA ASN A 39 15.48 7.77 7.08
C ASN A 39 14.71 8.31 8.29
N ASN A 40 14.86 7.70 9.45
CA ASN A 40 14.03 7.99 10.62
C ASN A 40 14.62 9.06 11.54
N ARG A 41 15.93 9.35 11.50
CA ARG A 41 16.55 10.44 12.25
C ARG A 41 16.88 11.65 11.39
N LEU A 42 17.46 11.43 10.21
CA LEU A 42 17.91 12.52 9.32
C LEU A 42 16.93 12.84 8.19
N GLY A 43 15.85 12.07 8.03
CA GLY A 43 14.84 12.29 6.99
C GLY A 43 15.30 11.94 5.57
N ILE A 44 16.47 11.32 5.41
CA ILE A 44 17.05 10.93 4.13
C ILE A 44 16.49 9.56 3.73
N ARG A 45 15.58 9.53 2.76
CA ARG A 45 15.01 8.28 2.24
C ARG A 45 15.87 7.71 1.12
N ARG A 46 15.88 6.39 1.03
CA ARG A 46 16.35 5.67 -0.15
C ARG A 46 15.53 6.09 -1.39
N PRO A 47 16.16 6.24 -2.57
CA PRO A 47 15.44 6.45 -3.81
C PRO A 47 14.33 5.40 -3.99
N SER A 48 13.11 5.84 -4.31
CA SER A 48 12.01 4.91 -4.57
C SER A 48 12.12 4.34 -5.98
N GLY A 49 11.86 3.04 -6.14
CA GLY A 49 11.63 2.43 -7.43
C GLY A 49 10.37 2.96 -8.14
N PRO A 50 10.09 2.50 -9.38
CA PRO A 50 8.87 2.84 -10.09
C PRO A 50 7.63 2.39 -9.29
N PRO A 51 6.51 3.15 -9.35
CA PRO A 51 5.30 2.78 -8.64
C PRO A 51 4.61 1.55 -9.25
N PHE A 52 4.01 0.71 -8.42
CA PHE A 52 3.21 -0.45 -8.85
C PHE A 52 1.80 -0.04 -9.30
N ASN A 53 1.72 0.67 -10.43
CA ASN A 53 0.47 1.26 -10.91
C ASN A 53 -0.62 0.22 -11.22
N ILE A 54 -0.25 -0.91 -11.83
CA ILE A 54 -1.20 -1.98 -12.19
C ILE A 54 -1.83 -2.58 -10.94
N ASN A 55 -1.02 -2.97 -9.95
CA ASN A 55 -1.52 -3.54 -8.70
C ASN A 55 -2.43 -2.57 -7.96
N LYS A 56 -2.09 -1.27 -7.97
CA LYS A 56 -2.93 -0.23 -7.38
C LYS A 56 -4.27 -0.08 -8.11
N ALA A 57 -4.27 -0.14 -9.44
CA ALA A 57 -5.50 -0.05 -10.24
C ALA A 57 -6.42 -1.25 -9.99
N VAL A 58 -5.86 -2.47 -9.94
CA VAL A 58 -6.59 -3.70 -9.64
C VAL A 58 -7.22 -3.65 -8.25
N ASP A 59 -6.45 -3.28 -7.21
CA ASP A 59 -6.97 -3.14 -5.84
C ASP A 59 -8.09 -2.10 -5.75
N THR A 60 -7.92 -0.96 -6.44
CA THR A 60 -8.93 0.11 -6.47
C THR A 60 -10.22 -0.37 -7.13
N LEU A 61 -10.12 -1.09 -8.26
CA LEU A 61 -11.28 -1.63 -8.97
C LEU A 61 -11.99 -2.68 -8.12
N LEU A 62 -11.26 -3.66 -7.59
CA LEU A 62 -11.83 -4.70 -6.74
C LEU A 62 -12.54 -4.12 -5.52
N LYS A 63 -11.93 -3.12 -4.87
CA LYS A 63 -12.54 -2.45 -3.74
C LYS A 63 -13.87 -1.79 -4.11
N LYS A 64 -13.90 -1.07 -5.24
CA LYS A 64 -15.12 -0.42 -5.73
C LYS A 64 -16.25 -1.43 -5.96
N GLU A 65 -15.96 -2.53 -6.64
CA GLU A 65 -16.96 -3.56 -6.92
C GLU A 65 -17.42 -4.27 -5.63
N PHE A 66 -16.49 -4.63 -4.74
CA PHE A 66 -16.84 -5.26 -3.47
C PHE A 66 -17.58 -4.33 -2.51
N ASP A 67 -17.34 -3.03 -2.56
CA ASP A 67 -18.08 -2.06 -1.74
C ASP A 67 -19.57 -2.01 -2.14
N ILE A 68 -19.89 -2.14 -3.44
CA ILE A 68 -21.28 -2.28 -3.94
C ILE A 68 -21.91 -3.57 -3.39
N HIS A 69 -21.17 -4.68 -3.41
CA HIS A 69 -21.64 -5.96 -2.88
C HIS A 69 -21.83 -5.94 -1.36
N ARG A 70 -20.95 -5.26 -0.61
CA ARG A 70 -21.06 -5.12 0.85
C ARG A 70 -22.28 -4.28 1.23
N ALA A 71 -22.54 -3.18 0.52
CA ALA A 71 -23.71 -2.33 0.75
C ALA A 71 -25.04 -3.04 0.45
N ARG A 72 -25.04 -3.98 -0.51
CA ARG A 72 -26.21 -4.79 -0.86
C ARG A 72 -26.38 -6.02 0.04
N GLU A 73 -25.54 -6.20 1.04
CA GLU A 73 -25.49 -7.39 1.91
C GLU A 73 -25.54 -8.71 1.16
N THR A 74 -24.99 -8.75 -0.06
CA THR A 74 -24.82 -10.01 -0.80
C THR A 74 -23.67 -10.78 -0.16
N LYS A 75 -23.89 -11.32 1.05
CA LYS A 75 -23.01 -12.27 1.73
C LYS A 75 -23.07 -13.57 0.96
N ARG A 76 -22.36 -13.65 -0.14
CA ARG A 76 -22.22 -14.91 -0.86
C ARG A 76 -21.05 -15.66 -0.21
N GLY A 77 -21.34 -16.35 0.90
CA GLY A 77 -20.49 -17.41 1.46
C GLY A 77 -20.38 -18.63 0.54
N HIS A 78 -21.09 -18.60 -0.58
CA HIS A 78 -20.93 -19.48 -1.73
C HIS A 78 -21.53 -18.76 -2.94
N ASP A 79 -20.70 -17.99 -3.64
CA ASP A 79 -21.11 -17.18 -4.78
C ASP A 79 -20.73 -17.82 -6.11
N PRO A 80 -21.66 -18.06 -7.05
CA PRO A 80 -21.37 -18.57 -8.39
C PRO A 80 -20.61 -17.61 -9.33
N PHE A 81 -19.81 -16.65 -8.86
CA PHE A 81 -18.88 -15.93 -9.76
C PHE A 81 -17.84 -16.88 -10.39
N TRP A 82 -17.58 -18.05 -9.79
CA TRP A 82 -16.83 -19.14 -10.42
C TRP A 82 -17.65 -20.00 -11.40
N LYS A 83 -18.90 -19.63 -11.71
CA LYS A 83 -19.69 -20.19 -12.82
C LYS A 83 -19.72 -19.23 -14.01
N ILE A 84 -18.56 -18.73 -14.43
CA ILE A 84 -18.42 -18.12 -15.76
C ILE A 84 -18.45 -19.27 -16.79
N GLY A 85 -19.68 -19.72 -17.05
CA GLY A 85 -20.09 -20.47 -18.23
C GLY A 85 -21.29 -19.82 -18.94
N ASP A 86 -21.98 -18.86 -18.31
CA ASP A 86 -23.32 -18.43 -18.78
C ASP A 86 -23.44 -16.94 -19.17
N TYR A 87 -22.35 -16.29 -19.61
CA TYR A 87 -22.43 -14.91 -20.13
C TYR A 87 -22.76 -14.83 -21.63
N HIS A 88 -23.54 -15.78 -22.16
CA HIS A 88 -24.01 -15.76 -23.56
C HIS A 88 -25.54 -15.83 -23.73
N ALA A 89 -26.31 -15.38 -22.74
CA ALA A 89 -27.75 -15.21 -22.91
C ALA A 89 -28.17 -13.76 -22.63
N LYS A 90 -28.60 -13.07 -23.69
CA LYS A 90 -29.25 -11.74 -23.76
C LYS A 90 -28.32 -10.56 -24.07
N ASN A 91 -27.79 -10.52 -25.28
CA ASN A 91 -28.35 -9.71 -26.40
C ASN A 91 -27.51 -9.95 -27.66
#